data_AF-A0A4S8KVX0-F1
#
_entry.id   AF-A0A4S8KVX0-F1
#
_cell.length_a   1.000
_cell.length_b   1.000
_cell.length_c   1.000
_cell.angle_alpha   90.00
_cell.angle_beta   90.00
_cell.angle_gamma   90.00
#
_symmetry.space_group_name_H-M   'P 1'
#
loop_
_entity.id
_entity.type
_entity.pdbx_description
1 polymer ?
#
loop_
_entity_poly.entity_id
_entity_poly.type
_entity_poly.pdbx_seq_one_letter_code
_entity_poly.pdbx_strand_id
1 'polypeptide(L)'
;MFTLQGTNLSAVQKTVIIISILVHSTNQRCNYFQAIFGIFLHSCSVPEKVIKALSHASISVALSTIHNTINSLSVNASHRLKVAVRKLTTMFVYDNFDIKFKAWEPTLEHTSSFVSATSATAIPLYGVTKENREILRCLAALWEKSPLNPIPAASQTR
;
A
#
# COMPACT_ATOMS: atom_id res chain seq x y z
N MET A 1 53.67 -7.10 -4.21
CA MET A 1 53.72 -6.06 -3.15
C MET A 1 53.16 -4.78 -3.76
N PHE A 2 51.84 -4.60 -3.75
CA PHE A 2 51.19 -3.39 -4.28
C PHE A 2 51.06 -2.38 -3.14
N THR A 3 51.80 -1.29 -3.25
CA THR A 3 51.79 -0.18 -2.29
C THR A 3 50.49 0.61 -2.44
N LEU A 4 49.64 0.53 -1.42
CA LEU A 4 48.48 1.40 -1.22
C LEU A 4 48.98 2.84 -0.99
N GLN A 5 49.04 3.63 -2.06
CA GLN A 5 49.30 5.06 -1.97
C GLN A 5 48.00 5.74 -1.54
N GLY A 6 47.88 6.04 -0.24
CA GLY A 6 46.74 6.72 0.34
C GLY A 6 46.61 8.14 -0.22
N THR A 7 45.71 8.34 -1.18
CA THR A 7 45.32 9.66 -1.66
C THR A 7 44.52 10.36 -0.57
N ASN A 8 45.18 11.26 0.17
CA ASN A 8 44.51 12.12 1.13
C ASN A 8 43.57 13.07 0.37
N LEU A 9 42.25 12.89 0.51
CA LEU A 9 41.27 13.81 -0.05
C LEU A 9 41.50 15.23 0.50
N SER A 10 41.41 16.23 -0.37
CA SER A 10 41.57 17.63 0.02
C SER A 10 40.45 18.06 0.98
N ALA A 11 40.72 19.09 1.80
CA ALA A 11 39.74 19.60 2.75
C ALA A 11 38.39 19.94 2.07
N VAL A 12 38.45 20.51 0.86
CA VAL A 12 37.26 20.82 0.05
C VAL A 12 36.48 19.56 -0.34
N GLN A 13 37.16 18.50 -0.78
CA GLN A 13 36.50 17.24 -1.14
C GLN A 13 35.84 16.58 0.07
N LYS A 14 36.51 16.60 1.23
CA LYS A 14 35.93 16.09 2.49
C LYS A 14 34.69 16.88 2.88
N THR A 15 34.73 18.21 2.79
CA THR A 15 33.59 19.08 3.09
C THR A 15 32.41 18.84 2.14
N VAL A 16 32.64 18.69 0.84
CA VAL A 16 31.56 18.38 -0.13
C VAL A 16 30.92 17.03 0.16
N ILE A 17 31.71 16.01 0.49
CA ILE A 17 31.19 14.69 0.85
C ILE A 17 30.36 14.76 2.14
N ILE A 18 30.87 15.43 3.17
CA ILE A 18 30.16 15.60 4.45
C ILE A 18 28.86 16.38 4.25
N ILE A 19 28.88 17.49 3.50
CA ILE A 19 27.66 18.26 3.19
C ILE A 19 26.69 17.42 2.36
N SER A 20 27.16 16.63 1.40
CA SER A 20 26.30 15.75 0.61
C SER A 20 25.65 14.65 1.45
N ILE A 21 26.41 14.04 2.36
CA ILE A 21 25.90 13.05 3.33
C ILE A 21 24.89 13.70 4.27
N LEU A 22 25.20 14.88 4.81
CA LEU A 22 24.30 15.63 5.69
C LEU A 22 23.04 16.06 4.96
N VAL A 23 23.13 16.61 3.75
CA VAL A 23 21.96 17.00 2.95
C VAL A 23 21.12 15.77 2.57
N HIS A 24 21.77 14.66 2.23
CA HIS A 24 21.11 13.39 1.95
C HIS A 24 20.43 12.79 3.20
N SER A 25 21.08 12.87 4.37
CA SER A 25 20.51 12.37 5.64
C SER A 25 19.42 13.27 6.20
N THR A 26 19.42 14.56 5.86
CA THR A 26 18.47 15.55 6.38
C THR A 26 17.26 15.73 5.44
N ASN A 27 17.38 15.37 4.16
CA ASN A 27 16.31 15.52 3.18
C ASN A 27 15.63 14.18 2.85
N GLN A 28 14.46 13.94 3.44
CA GLN A 28 13.61 12.77 3.16
C GLN A 28 13.25 12.61 1.67
N ARG A 29 13.37 13.67 0.86
CA ARG A 29 13.12 13.63 -0.60
C ARG A 29 14.26 13.00 -1.39
N CYS A 30 15.49 12.96 -0.88
CA CYS A 30 16.63 12.35 -1.58
C CYS A 30 16.52 10.82 -1.68
N ASN A 31 15.73 10.18 -0.80
CA ASN A 31 15.44 8.74 -0.85
C ASN A 31 14.13 8.43 -1.57
N TYR A 32 13.38 9.43 -2.04
CA TYR A 32 12.08 9.22 -2.68
C TYR A 32 12.21 8.39 -3.96
N PHE A 33 13.22 8.70 -4.78
CA PHE A 33 13.52 7.91 -5.97
C PHE A 33 13.88 6.47 -5.62
N GLN A 34 14.84 6.25 -4.72
CA GLN A 34 15.26 4.91 -4.30
C GLN A 34 14.09 4.11 -3.69
N ALA A 35 13.18 4.78 -2.97
CA ALA A 35 11.99 4.17 -2.38
C ALA A 35 10.97 3.75 -3.43
N ILE A 36 10.61 4.65 -4.35
CA ILE A 36 9.71 4.33 -5.47
C ILE A 36 10.30 3.24 -6.34
N PHE A 37 11.59 3.37 -6.68
CA PHE A 37 12.27 2.40 -7.52
C PHE A 37 12.31 1.03 -6.85
N GLY A 38 12.61 0.96 -5.54
CA GLY A 38 12.55 -0.28 -4.78
C GLY A 38 11.15 -0.90 -4.75
N ILE A 39 10.11 -0.11 -4.50
CA ILE A 39 8.71 -0.58 -4.52
C ILE A 39 8.32 -1.08 -5.92
N PHE A 40 8.72 -0.37 -6.97
CA PHE A 40 8.48 -0.76 -8.35
C PHE A 40 9.14 -2.11 -8.67
N LEU A 41 10.42 -2.29 -8.34
CA LEU A 41 11.12 -3.57 -8.53
C LEU A 41 10.44 -4.72 -7.78
N HIS A 42 10.01 -4.48 -6.54
CA HIS A 42 9.25 -5.46 -5.77
C HIS A 42 7.91 -5.80 -6.42
N SER A 43 7.20 -4.80 -6.99
CA SER A 43 5.95 -5.03 -7.72
C SER A 43 6.13 -5.82 -9.02
N CYS A 44 7.31 -5.74 -9.65
CA CYS A 44 7.68 -6.54 -10.82
C CYS A 44 8.17 -7.95 -10.46
N SER A 45 8.02 -8.39 -9.20
CA SER A 45 8.48 -9.69 -8.72
C SER A 45 9.98 -9.93 -8.95
N VAL A 46 10.79 -8.86 -8.89
CA VAL A 46 12.26 -8.97 -9.03
C VAL A 46 12.81 -9.78 -7.84
N PRO A 47 13.72 -10.75 -8.06
CA PRO A 47 14.27 -11.56 -6.98
C PRO A 47 14.90 -10.71 -5.87
N GLU A 48 14.65 -11.08 -4.61
CA GLU A 48 15.14 -10.35 -3.44
C GLU A 48 16.66 -10.14 -3.43
N LYS A 49 17.42 -11.10 -3.98
CA LYS A 49 18.88 -11.01 -4.13
C LYS A 49 19.30 -9.82 -5.00
N VAL A 50 18.55 -9.54 -6.07
CA VAL A 50 18.80 -8.41 -6.98
C VAL A 50 18.46 -7.10 -6.28
N ILE A 51 17.32 -7.03 -5.59
CA ILE A 51 16.93 -5.85 -4.80
C ILE A 51 17.98 -5.57 -3.73
N LYS A 52 18.49 -6.60 -3.05
CA LYS A 52 19.55 -6.49 -2.06
C LYS A 52 20.84 -5.95 -2.67
N ALA A 53 21.27 -6.47 -3.83
CA ALA A 53 22.44 -5.96 -4.54
C ALA A 53 22.28 -4.49 -4.94
N LEU A 54 21.11 -4.10 -5.48
CA LEU A 54 20.81 -2.70 -5.85
C LEU A 54 20.75 -1.78 -4.64
N SER A 55 20.34 -2.29 -3.48
CA SER A 55 20.36 -1.53 -2.23
C SER A 55 21.78 -1.26 -1.72
N HIS A 56 22.70 -2.23 -1.88
CA HIS A 56 24.12 -2.03 -1.59
C HIS A 56 24.81 -1.09 -2.60
N ALA A 57 24.29 -0.97 -3.82
CA ALA A 57 24.74 -0.01 -4.82
C ALA A 57 24.11 1.38 -4.69
N SER A 58 23.32 1.65 -3.65
CA SER A 58 22.60 2.92 -3.44
C SER A 58 21.61 3.30 -4.55
N ILE A 59 21.09 2.31 -5.29
CA ILE A 59 20.10 2.51 -6.37
C ILE A 59 18.67 2.30 -5.85
N SER A 60 18.49 1.39 -4.89
CA SER A 60 17.21 1.06 -4.25
C SER A 60 17.32 1.18 -2.73
N VAL A 61 16.19 1.33 -2.06
CA VAL A 61 16.13 1.10 -0.61
C VAL A 61 16.29 -0.40 -0.29
N ALA A 62 16.62 -0.69 0.97
CA ALA A 62 16.71 -2.06 1.47
C ALA A 62 15.36 -2.78 1.40
N LEU A 63 15.39 -4.11 1.24
CA LEU A 63 14.18 -4.94 1.16
C LEU A 63 13.28 -4.79 2.40
N SER A 64 13.87 -4.69 3.60
CA SER A 64 13.12 -4.44 4.84
C SER A 64 12.38 -3.10 4.81
N THR A 65 13.00 -2.06 4.25
CA THR A 65 12.37 -0.75 4.04
C THR A 65 11.19 -0.86 3.06
N ILE A 66 11.30 -1.65 1.99
CA ILE A 66 10.20 -1.89 1.06
C ILE A 66 9.02 -2.55 1.77
N HIS A 67 9.25 -3.65 2.50
CA HIS A 67 8.21 -4.36 3.23
C HIS A 67 7.54 -3.46 4.29
N ASN A 68 8.33 -2.69 5.04
CA ASN A 68 7.81 -1.73 6.00
C ASN A 68 6.96 -0.65 5.32
N THR A 69 7.38 -0.16 4.16
CA THR A 69 6.65 0.84 3.39
C THR A 69 5.31 0.29 2.91
N ILE A 70 5.29 -0.92 2.35
CA ILE A 70 4.07 -1.61 1.92
C ILE A 70 3.11 -1.82 3.09
N ASN A 71 3.63 -2.31 4.23
CA ASN A 71 2.82 -2.50 5.43
C ASN A 71 2.23 -1.18 5.93
N SER A 72 3.04 -0.13 6.02
CA SER A 72 2.58 1.20 6.44
C SER A 72 1.53 1.78 5.49
N LEU A 73 1.70 1.57 4.18
CA LEU A 73 0.75 2.01 3.16
C LEU A 73 -0.58 1.27 3.29
N SER A 74 -0.53 -0.04 3.52
CA SER A 74 -1.72 -0.87 3.77
C SER A 74 -2.48 -0.43 5.03
N VAL A 75 -1.76 -0.21 6.14
CA VAL A 75 -2.35 0.29 7.40
C VAL A 75 -2.99 1.67 7.18
N ASN A 76 -2.30 2.58 6.50
CA ASN A 76 -2.83 3.91 6.21
C ASN A 76 -4.06 3.85 5.29
N ALA A 77 -4.03 3.02 4.25
CA ALA A 77 -5.15 2.81 3.35
C ALA A 77 -6.37 2.25 4.10
N SER A 78 -6.16 1.25 4.97
CA SER A 78 -7.22 0.69 5.82
C SER A 78 -7.82 1.73 6.76
N HIS A 79 -6.98 2.57 7.38
CA HIS A 79 -7.44 3.67 8.21
C HIS A 79 -8.29 4.67 7.41
N ARG A 80 -7.80 5.12 6.24
CA ARG A 80 -8.52 6.05 5.36
C ARG A 80 -9.85 5.46 4.88
N LEU A 81 -9.86 4.18 4.55
CA LEU A 81 -11.07 3.44 4.17
C LEU A 81 -12.10 3.45 5.31
N LYS A 82 -11.71 3.09 6.53
CA LYS A 82 -12.59 3.11 7.70
C LYS A 82 -13.17 4.50 7.95
N VAL A 83 -12.35 5.55 7.82
CA VAL A 83 -12.79 6.94 7.96
C VAL A 83 -13.80 7.31 6.87
N ALA A 84 -13.57 6.92 5.62
CA ALA A 84 -14.48 7.20 4.50
C ALA A 84 -15.83 6.48 4.67
N VAL A 85 -15.81 5.19 5.03
CA VAL A 85 -17.02 4.39 5.24
C VAL A 85 -17.85 4.91 6.40
N ARG A 86 -17.23 5.29 7.52
CA ARG A 86 -17.93 5.87 8.69
C ARG A 86 -18.67 7.18 8.40
N LYS A 87 -18.28 7.91 7.35
CA LYS A 87 -19.01 9.11 6.94
C LYS A 87 -20.37 8.78 6.32
N LEU A 88 -20.62 7.52 5.93
CA LEU A 88 -21.82 7.08 5.19
C LEU A 88 -22.00 7.81 3.85
N THR A 89 -20.89 8.29 3.27
CA THR A 89 -20.81 8.95 1.96
C THR A 89 -20.00 8.12 0.98
N THR A 90 -20.06 6.80 1.13
CA THR A 90 -19.27 5.84 0.35
C THR A 90 -20.20 4.75 -0.15
N MET A 91 -20.11 4.42 -1.44
CA MET A 91 -20.82 3.31 -2.06
C MET A 91 -19.91 2.07 -2.07
N PHE A 92 -20.49 0.89 -1.85
CA PHE A 92 -19.78 -0.38 -2.04
C PHE A 92 -20.15 -0.97 -3.39
N VAL A 93 -19.13 -1.31 -4.18
CA VAL A 93 -19.26 -2.07 -5.41
C VAL A 93 -18.68 -3.45 -5.17
N TYR A 94 -19.51 -4.48 -5.35
CA TYR A 94 -19.08 -5.86 -5.20
C TYR A 94 -18.68 -6.41 -6.56
N ASP A 95 -17.58 -7.14 -6.60
CA ASP A 95 -17.10 -7.84 -7.78
C ASP A 95 -16.58 -9.23 -7.39
N ASN A 96 -16.81 -10.21 -8.25
CA ASN A 96 -16.32 -11.58 -8.04
C ASN A 96 -15.06 -11.76 -8.87
N PHE A 97 -13.98 -12.21 -8.23
CA PHE A 97 -12.74 -12.53 -8.94
C PHE A 97 -12.23 -13.91 -8.56
N ASP A 98 -11.66 -14.56 -9.56
CA ASP A 98 -11.23 -15.95 -9.47
C ASP A 98 -9.71 -16.02 -9.63
N ILE A 99 -9.04 -16.61 -8.64
CA ILE A 99 -7.60 -16.82 -8.63
C ILE A 99 -7.32 -18.27 -9.01
N LYS A 100 -6.61 -18.47 -10.12
CA LYS A 100 -6.11 -19.77 -10.57
C LYS A 100 -4.65 -19.93 -10.13
N PHE A 101 -4.42 -20.72 -9.09
CA PHE A 101 -3.08 -21.14 -8.69
C PHE A 101 -2.65 -22.33 -9.54
N LYS A 102 -1.93 -22.06 -10.62
CA LYS A 102 -1.42 -23.09 -11.52
C LYS A 102 -0.22 -23.80 -10.88
N ALA A 103 -0.31 -25.12 -10.75
CA ALA A 103 0.88 -25.95 -10.57
C ALA A 103 1.60 -26.06 -11.94
N TRP A 104 2.93 -25.96 -11.94
CA TRP A 104 3.73 -26.12 -13.16
C TRP A 104 3.54 -27.51 -13.77
N GLU A 105 3.56 -28.54 -12.92
CA GLU A 105 3.20 -29.92 -13.24
C GLU A 105 2.24 -30.43 -12.15
N PRO A 106 0.93 -30.54 -12.45
CA PRO A 106 -0.03 -31.07 -11.49
C PRO A 106 0.27 -32.55 -11.20
N THR A 107 0.65 -32.87 -9.96
CA THR A 107 0.79 -34.26 -9.49
C THR A 107 -0.45 -34.65 -8.69
N LEU A 108 -0.61 -35.96 -8.41
CA LEU A 108 -1.71 -36.47 -7.58
C LEU A 108 -1.77 -35.80 -6.20
N GLU A 109 -0.61 -35.41 -5.67
CA GLU A 109 -0.46 -34.74 -4.36
C GLU A 109 -0.44 -33.20 -4.46
N HIS A 110 -0.25 -32.63 -5.65
CA HIS A 110 -0.11 -31.19 -5.87
C HIS A 110 -0.90 -30.73 -7.11
N THR A 111 -2.22 -30.65 -6.95
CA THR A 111 -3.13 -30.18 -7.99
C THR A 111 -3.21 -28.66 -8.02
N SER A 112 -3.45 -28.08 -9.21
CA SER A 112 -3.82 -26.67 -9.32
C SER A 112 -5.06 -26.36 -8.49
N SER A 113 -5.04 -25.26 -7.73
CA SER A 113 -6.18 -24.83 -6.93
C SER A 113 -6.88 -23.62 -7.53
N PHE A 114 -8.18 -23.54 -7.29
CA PHE A 114 -9.04 -22.45 -7.73
C PHE A 114 -9.67 -21.81 -6.50
N VAL A 115 -9.44 -20.51 -6.33
CA VAL A 115 -10.04 -19.73 -5.26
C VAL A 115 -10.96 -18.70 -5.88
N SER A 116 -12.26 -18.83 -5.62
CA SER A 116 -13.24 -17.80 -5.94
C SER A 116 -13.42 -16.90 -4.73
N ALA A 117 -13.37 -15.58 -4.94
CA ALA A 117 -13.50 -14.59 -3.89
C ALA A 117 -14.40 -13.44 -4.35
N THR A 118 -15.18 -12.88 -3.43
CA THR A 118 -15.93 -11.65 -3.65
C THR A 118 -15.18 -10.50 -3.00
N SER A 119 -14.84 -9.49 -3.78
CA SER A 119 -14.25 -8.23 -3.30
C SER A 119 -15.32 -7.15 -3.18
N ALA A 120 -15.15 -6.26 -2.21
CA ALA A 120 -15.96 -5.05 -2.06
C ALA A 120 -15.06 -3.82 -2.19
N THR A 121 -15.30 -3.02 -3.22
CA THR A 121 -14.61 -1.75 -3.44
C THR A 121 -15.43 -0.61 -2.88
N ALA A 122 -14.86 0.15 -1.94
CA ALA A 122 -15.52 1.30 -1.37
C ALA A 122 -15.16 2.57 -2.16
N ILE A 123 -16.16 3.16 -2.83
CA ILE A 123 -16.01 4.33 -3.70
C ILE A 123 -16.65 5.53 -3.00
N PRO A 124 -15.87 6.57 -2.64
CA PRO A 124 -16.43 7.81 -2.12
C PRO A 124 -17.40 8.44 -3.12
N LEU A 125 -18.56 8.89 -2.64
CA LEU A 125 -19.54 9.58 -3.46
C LEU A 125 -19.05 11.01 -3.74
N TYR A 126 -18.80 11.32 -5.02
CA TYR A 126 -18.41 12.67 -5.43
C TYR A 126 -19.61 13.63 -5.34
N GLY A 127 -19.34 14.87 -4.92
CA GLY A 127 -20.36 15.90 -4.78
C GLY A 127 -21.22 15.78 -3.52
N VAL A 128 -21.02 14.76 -2.68
CA VAL A 128 -21.67 14.69 -1.35
C VAL A 128 -20.74 15.30 -0.30
N THR A 129 -21.11 16.47 0.21
CA THR A 129 -20.45 17.18 1.29
C THR A 129 -21.29 17.16 2.56
N LYS A 130 -20.85 17.86 3.61
CA LYS A 130 -21.64 17.96 4.85
C LYS A 130 -22.89 18.81 4.64
N GLU A 131 -22.80 19.79 3.76
CA GLU A 131 -23.80 20.82 3.51
C GLU A 131 -24.97 20.32 2.67
N ASN A 132 -24.77 19.28 1.85
CA ASN A 132 -25.80 18.71 0.97
C ASN A 132 -26.12 17.23 1.27
N ARG A 133 -25.90 16.82 2.53
CA ARG A 133 -26.08 15.43 2.97
C ARG A 133 -27.53 14.98 2.88
N GLU A 134 -28.49 15.90 2.81
CA GLU A 134 -29.91 15.60 2.61
C GLU A 134 -30.20 14.87 1.30
N ILE A 135 -29.32 14.95 0.29
CA ILE A 135 -29.43 14.15 -0.94
C ILE A 135 -29.46 12.64 -0.62
N LEU A 136 -28.80 12.24 0.49
CA LEU A 136 -28.78 10.86 0.97
C LEU A 136 -29.92 10.50 1.93
N ARG A 137 -30.94 11.35 2.10
CA ARG A 137 -32.06 11.11 3.04
C ARG A 137 -32.76 9.77 2.85
N CYS A 138 -32.87 9.31 1.60
CA CYS A 138 -33.51 8.04 1.28
C CYS A 138 -32.69 6.83 1.74
N LEU A 139 -31.36 6.97 1.93
CA LEU A 139 -30.52 5.88 2.43
C LEU A 139 -30.88 5.49 3.86
N ALA A 140 -31.27 6.45 4.71
CA ALA A 140 -31.71 6.16 6.07
C ALA A 140 -33.00 5.33 6.07
N ALA A 141 -33.99 5.75 5.28
CA ALA A 141 -35.26 5.02 5.14
C ALA A 141 -35.07 3.63 4.49
N LEU A 142 -34.14 3.49 3.54
CA LEU A 142 -33.75 2.21 2.96
C LEU A 142 -33.08 1.30 3.99
N TRP A 143 -32.17 1.84 4.80
CA TRP A 143 -31.50 1.07 5.86
C TRP A 143 -32.47 0.60 6.92
N GLU A 144 -33.42 1.45 7.34
CA GLU A 144 -34.44 1.11 8.33
C GLU A 144 -35.30 -0.08 7.88
N LYS A 145 -35.63 -0.15 6.59
CA LYS A 145 -36.42 -1.23 5.98
C LYS A 145 -35.57 -2.42 5.52
N SER A 146 -34.25 -2.36 5.65
CA SER A 146 -33.35 -3.41 5.18
C SER A 146 -33.47 -4.67 6.04
N PRO A 147 -33.63 -5.86 5.45
CA PRO A 147 -33.62 -7.13 6.20
C PRO A 147 -32.25 -7.43 6.83
N LEU A 148 -31.20 -6.71 6.42
CA LEU A 148 -29.84 -6.82 6.96
C LEU A 148 -29.57 -5.83 8.10
N ASN A 149 -30.53 -4.97 8.46
CA ASN A 149 -30.40 -4.10 9.61
C ASN A 149 -30.59 -4.93 10.90
N PRO A 150 -29.56 -5.10 11.74
CA PRO A 150 -29.63 -5.96 12.93
C PRO A 150 -30.60 -5.43 13.99
N ILE A 151 -31.03 -4.16 13.88
CA ILE A 151 -32.01 -3.54 14.77
C ILE A 151 -33.06 -2.82 13.89
N PRO A 152 -34.07 -3.54 13.39
CA PRO A 152 -35.21 -2.91 12.72
C PRO A 152 -35.93 -1.99 13.72
N ALA A 153 -36.35 -0.79 13.32
CA ALA A 153 -37.06 0.13 14.22
C ALA A 153 -38.30 -0.49 14.91
N ALA A 154 -38.88 -1.53 14.30
CA ALA A 154 -39.99 -2.31 14.87
C ALA A 154 -39.66 -3.06 16.17
N SER A 155 -38.38 -3.24 16.54
CA SER A 155 -37.97 -3.92 17.78
C SER A 155 -37.64 -2.99 18.94
N GLN A 156 -37.79 -1.66 18.80
CA GLN A 156 -37.49 -0.67 19.85
C GLN A 156 -38.72 -0.23 20.67
N THR A 157 -39.92 -0.72 20.36
CA THR A 157 -41.18 -0.42 21.09
C THR A 157 -41.71 -1.62 21.90
N ARG A 158 -40.83 -2.29 22.67
CA ARG A 158 -41.26 -3.24 23.70
C ARG A 158 -40.45 -3.07 24.98
#